data_AF-A0A942ZG30-F1
#
_entry.id   AF-A0A942ZG30-F1
#
_cell.length_a   1.000
_cell.length_b   1.000
_cell.length_c   1.000
_cell.angle_alpha   90.00
_cell.angle_beta   90.00
_cell.angle_gamma   90.00
#
_symmetry.space_group_name_H-M   'P 1'
#
loop_
_entity.id
_entity.type
_entity.pdbx_description
1 polymer ?
#
loop_
_entity_poly.entity_id
_entity_poly.type
_entity_poly.pdbx_seq_one_letter_code
_entity_poly.pdbx_strand_id
1 'polypeptide(L)'
;MKKYIILGLVLVLFGVLGARVWYVRSACDNKVAPAELAEWLAHPDMNIFEAGDKSFYVQEAIGSQGIVLAYPKLLNGDFRLGFDLMSLTSEADIRIHFSKENDVYETEMKFSSKANKLRFYKNKTLLLEKDAAQIQPDIFYNFQLRRKGKTFWFEVDRQEVLKAETDNLPVRVLLSITGQPDNPAAVEIMDWDVQN
;
A
#
# COMPACT_ATOMS: atom_id res chain seq x y z
N MET A 1 -10.53 52.64 6.46
CA MET A 1 -9.64 51.51 6.07
C MET A 1 -10.04 50.23 6.83
N LYS A 2 -11.13 49.55 6.44
CA LYS A 2 -11.61 48.28 7.06
C LYS A 2 -12.47 47.46 6.07
N LYS A 3 -12.00 47.24 4.83
CA LYS A 3 -12.77 46.47 3.83
C LYS A 3 -12.02 45.30 3.18
N TYR A 4 -10.73 45.09 3.50
CA TYR A 4 -9.92 44.06 2.85
C TYR A 4 -9.55 42.85 3.75
N ILE A 5 -9.91 42.86 5.03
CA ILE A 5 -9.55 41.75 5.96
C ILE A 5 -10.52 40.56 5.81
N ILE A 6 -11.77 40.81 5.39
CA ILE A 6 -12.79 39.74 5.28
C ILE A 6 -12.56 38.88 4.03
N LEU A 7 -11.99 39.42 2.95
CA LEU A 7 -11.77 38.65 1.71
C LEU A 7 -10.62 37.64 1.84
N GLY A 8 -9.59 37.96 2.64
CA GLY A 8 -8.46 37.06 2.87
C GLY A 8 -8.82 35.84 3.73
N LEU A 9 -9.75 35.99 4.68
CA LEU A 9 -10.15 34.91 5.58
C LEU A 9 -11.03 33.84 4.89
N VAL A 10 -11.84 34.24 3.90
CA VAL A 10 -12.74 33.33 3.15
C VAL A 10 -11.94 32.43 2.20
N LEU A 11 -10.85 32.94 1.61
CA LEU A 11 -10.00 32.16 0.70
C LEU A 11 -9.14 31.11 1.42
N VAL A 12 -8.72 31.35 2.66
CA VAL A 12 -7.97 30.35 3.44
C VAL A 12 -8.90 29.23 3.94
N LEU A 13 -10.14 29.54 4.32
CA LEU A 13 -11.12 28.52 4.72
C LEU A 13 -11.55 27.63 3.55
N PHE A 14 -11.73 28.18 2.34
CA PHE A 14 -11.99 27.36 1.14
C PHE A 14 -10.75 26.58 0.66
N GLY A 15 -9.53 27.09 0.87
CA GLY A 15 -8.30 26.34 0.57
C GLY A 15 -8.10 25.14 1.49
N VAL A 16 -8.40 25.27 2.78
CA VAL A 16 -8.26 24.18 3.77
C VAL A 16 -9.45 23.21 3.74
N LEU A 17 -10.65 23.67 3.34
CA LEU A 17 -11.79 22.78 3.10
C LEU A 17 -11.71 22.09 1.73
N GLY A 18 -11.19 22.75 0.69
CA GLY A 18 -10.99 22.18 -0.64
C GLY A 18 -9.98 21.04 -0.67
N ALA A 19 -8.92 21.12 0.15
CA ALA A 19 -7.95 20.03 0.32
C ALA A 19 -8.50 18.82 1.09
N ARG A 20 -9.65 18.95 1.78
CA ARG A 20 -10.30 17.84 2.52
C ARG A 20 -11.49 17.21 1.80
N VAL A 21 -11.86 17.67 0.60
CA VAL A 21 -13.08 17.23 -0.11
C VAL A 21 -12.81 16.28 -1.28
N TRP A 22 -11.59 15.76 -1.45
CA TRP A 22 -11.31 14.68 -2.41
C TRP A 22 -10.97 13.31 -1.81
N TYR A 23 -11.15 13.17 -0.49
CA TYR A 23 -11.39 11.87 0.11
C TYR A 23 -12.86 11.52 -0.10
N VAL A 24 -13.17 10.98 -1.28
CA VAL A 24 -14.36 10.14 -1.43
C VAL A 24 -14.09 8.93 -0.55
N ARG A 25 -14.51 9.04 0.70
CA ARG A 25 -14.59 7.94 1.65
C ARG A 25 -15.63 7.01 1.06
N SER A 26 -15.20 6.04 0.26
CA SER A 26 -16.04 4.89 -0.02
C SER A 26 -16.34 4.27 1.34
N ALA A 27 -17.56 4.51 1.82
CA ALA A 27 -18.17 3.73 2.87
C ALA A 27 -18.33 2.31 2.29
N CYS A 28 -17.28 1.50 2.43
CA CYS A 28 -17.29 0.11 2.04
C CYS A 28 -17.37 -0.73 3.31
N ASP A 29 -18.40 -1.58 3.39
CA ASP A 29 -18.68 -2.50 4.50
C ASP A 29 -17.58 -3.56 4.77
N ASN A 30 -16.48 -3.53 4.02
CA ASN A 30 -15.37 -4.49 4.13
C ASN A 30 -14.04 -3.83 4.55
N LYS A 31 -14.10 -2.79 5.39
CA LYS A 31 -12.89 -2.23 6.00
C LYS A 31 -12.32 -3.21 7.02
N VAL A 32 -11.01 -3.41 6.95
CA VAL A 32 -10.27 -4.26 7.88
C VAL A 32 -9.80 -3.40 9.04
N ALA A 33 -10.14 -3.83 10.26
CA ALA A 33 -9.73 -3.10 11.46
C ALA A 33 -8.21 -3.24 11.66
N PRO A 34 -7.52 -2.23 12.23
CA PRO A 34 -6.09 -2.34 12.54
C PRO A 34 -5.73 -3.55 13.41
N ALA A 35 -6.60 -3.94 14.35
CA ALA A 35 -6.42 -5.14 15.16
C ALA A 35 -6.45 -6.43 14.32
N GLU A 36 -7.28 -6.48 13.28
CA GLU A 36 -7.32 -7.61 12.34
C GLU A 36 -6.06 -7.65 11.47
N LEU A 37 -5.52 -6.50 11.06
CA LEU A 37 -4.23 -6.44 10.35
C LEU A 37 -3.07 -7.00 11.18
N ALA A 38 -3.08 -6.79 12.50
CA ALA A 38 -2.06 -7.36 13.38
C ALA A 38 -2.07 -8.90 13.35
N GLU A 39 -3.25 -9.53 13.21
CA GLU A 39 -3.39 -10.99 13.08
C GLU A 39 -2.83 -11.52 11.75
N TRP A 40 -2.62 -10.65 10.76
CA TRP A 40 -2.09 -11.03 9.44
C TRP A 40 -0.56 -11.05 9.41
N LEU A 41 0.12 -10.57 10.45
CA LEU A 41 1.57 -10.62 10.53
C LEU A 41 2.05 -12.08 10.57
N ALA A 42 2.88 -12.46 9.60
CA ALA A 42 3.42 -13.83 9.52
C ALA A 42 4.42 -14.14 10.66
N HIS A 43 5.16 -13.13 11.11
CA HIS A 43 6.21 -13.24 12.14
C HIS A 43 6.06 -12.14 13.19
N PRO A 44 5.03 -12.18 14.04
CA PRO A 44 4.75 -11.11 14.99
C PRO A 44 5.84 -10.95 16.06
N ASP A 45 6.62 -11.99 16.33
CA ASP A 45 7.77 -11.99 17.25
C ASP A 45 9.01 -11.28 16.69
N MET A 46 9.07 -11.09 15.37
CA MET A 46 10.16 -10.39 14.67
C MET A 46 9.82 -8.94 14.32
N ASN A 47 8.68 -8.43 14.80
CA ASN A 47 8.18 -7.10 14.48
C ASN A 47 7.70 -6.40 15.76
N ILE A 48 7.89 -5.08 15.80
CA ILE A 48 7.31 -4.20 16.82
C ILE A 48 6.07 -3.58 16.18
N PHE A 49 4.89 -3.77 16.76
CA PHE A 49 3.66 -3.25 16.16
C PHE A 49 2.70 -2.70 17.21
N GLU A 50 1.85 -1.78 16.76
CA GLU A 50 0.76 -1.20 17.54
C GLU A 50 -0.49 -1.10 16.66
N ALA A 51 -1.59 -1.71 17.12
CA ALA A 51 -2.89 -1.59 16.47
C ALA A 51 -3.71 -0.52 17.20
N GLY A 52 -3.80 0.67 16.60
CA GLY A 52 -4.62 1.77 17.10
C GLY A 52 -6.07 1.69 16.60
N ASP A 53 -6.85 2.74 16.87
CA ASP A 53 -8.26 2.81 16.44
C ASP A 53 -8.44 2.96 14.92
N LYS A 54 -7.45 3.55 14.23
CA LYS A 54 -7.55 3.94 12.81
C LYS A 54 -6.40 3.45 11.95
N SER A 55 -5.28 3.16 12.55
CA SER A 55 -4.06 2.77 11.85
C SER A 55 -3.36 1.64 12.56
N PHE A 56 -2.63 0.89 11.77
CA PHE A 56 -1.75 -0.18 12.19
C PHE A 56 -0.31 0.26 11.93
N TYR A 57 0.44 0.49 13.00
CA TYR A 57 1.86 0.76 12.94
C TYR A 57 2.63 -0.55 13.07
N VAL A 58 3.65 -0.71 12.25
CA VAL A 58 4.56 -1.85 12.34
C VAL A 58 5.97 -1.48 11.90
N GLN A 59 6.95 -1.98 12.64
CA GLN A 59 8.37 -1.82 12.39
C GLN A 59 9.09 -3.16 12.50
N GLU A 60 10.06 -3.37 11.62
CA GLU A 60 10.97 -4.50 11.64
C GLU A 60 11.85 -4.48 12.90
N ALA A 61 12.02 -5.64 13.53
CA ALA A 61 13.15 -5.81 14.43
C ALA A 61 14.45 -5.82 13.62
N ILE A 62 15.54 -5.34 14.23
CA ILE A 62 16.88 -5.40 13.62
C ILE A 62 17.26 -6.86 13.37
N GLY A 63 17.68 -7.17 12.15
CA GLY A 63 18.03 -8.53 11.73
C GLY A 63 16.83 -9.44 11.40
N SER A 64 15.62 -8.88 11.32
CA SER A 64 14.43 -9.60 10.87
C SER A 64 14.42 -9.83 9.35
N GLN A 65 13.43 -10.60 8.87
CA GLN A 65 13.22 -10.88 7.45
C GLN A 65 12.26 -9.88 6.78
N GLY A 66 11.96 -8.76 7.44
CA GLY A 66 10.97 -7.79 6.98
C GLY A 66 9.59 -7.98 7.60
N ILE A 67 8.72 -7.02 7.33
CA ILE A 67 7.30 -7.04 7.69
C ILE A 67 6.57 -7.83 6.61
N VAL A 68 5.81 -8.87 6.99
CA VAL A 68 5.00 -9.65 6.04
C VAL A 68 3.57 -9.74 6.56
N LEU A 69 2.65 -9.16 5.81
CA LEU A 69 1.20 -9.22 6.03
C LEU A 69 0.57 -10.20 5.03
N ALA A 70 -0.02 -11.27 5.55
CA ALA A 70 -0.65 -12.32 4.76
C ALA A 70 -2.17 -12.21 4.85
N TYR A 71 -2.82 -11.89 3.73
CA TYR A 71 -4.27 -11.87 3.69
C TYR A 71 -4.81 -13.30 3.94
N PRO A 72 -5.68 -13.52 4.94
CA PRO A 72 -6.02 -14.87 5.41
C PRO A 72 -6.91 -15.66 4.45
N LYS A 73 -7.55 -15.00 3.47
CA LYS A 73 -8.50 -15.64 2.54
C LYS A 73 -7.92 -15.67 1.13
N LEU A 74 -8.40 -16.62 0.32
CA LEU A 74 -8.15 -16.62 -1.12
C LEU A 74 -9.06 -15.60 -1.81
N LEU A 75 -8.48 -14.82 -2.72
CA LEU A 75 -9.24 -13.91 -3.59
C LEU A 75 -9.58 -14.61 -4.91
N ASN A 76 -10.87 -14.67 -5.23
CA ASN A 76 -11.41 -15.35 -6.39
C ASN A 76 -12.02 -14.32 -7.36
N GLY A 77 -12.22 -14.68 -8.62
CA GLY A 77 -12.92 -13.80 -9.58
C GLY A 77 -12.43 -12.35 -9.64
N ASP A 78 -13.36 -11.41 -9.76
CA ASP A 78 -13.06 -9.98 -9.78
C ASP A 78 -12.88 -9.49 -8.35
N PHE A 79 -11.80 -8.76 -8.06
CA PHE A 79 -11.58 -8.23 -6.72
C PHE A 79 -10.88 -6.87 -6.77
N ARG A 80 -10.97 -6.15 -5.66
CA ARG A 80 -10.22 -4.94 -5.37
C ARG A 80 -9.68 -5.04 -3.95
N LEU A 81 -8.40 -4.78 -3.78
CA LEU A 81 -7.74 -4.60 -2.50
C LEU A 81 -7.17 -3.20 -2.48
N GLY A 82 -7.47 -2.42 -1.44
CA GLY A 82 -7.00 -1.06 -1.27
C GLY A 82 -6.44 -0.86 0.13
N PHE A 83 -5.44 0.01 0.27
CA PHE A 83 -4.94 0.48 1.55
C PHE A 83 -4.13 1.75 1.38
N ASP A 84 -4.05 2.55 2.42
CA ASP A 84 -3.12 3.68 2.49
C ASP A 84 -1.91 3.26 3.31
N LEU A 85 -0.73 3.55 2.78
CA LEU A 85 0.53 3.23 3.44
C LEU A 85 1.43 4.46 3.47
N MET A 86 2.01 4.70 4.64
CA MET A 86 3.04 5.70 4.87
C MET A 86 4.32 4.99 5.31
N SER A 87 5.42 5.26 4.63
CA SER A 87 6.75 4.86 5.08
C SER A 87 7.26 5.83 6.13
N LEU A 88 7.75 5.34 7.25
CA LEU A 88 8.41 6.13 8.29
C LEU A 88 9.95 6.05 8.18
N THR A 89 10.44 5.29 7.21
CA THR A 89 11.86 5.25 6.82
C THR A 89 12.08 5.82 5.43
N SER A 90 13.30 6.36 5.23
CA SER A 90 13.72 6.96 3.96
C SER A 90 13.93 5.95 2.84
N GLU A 91 14.21 4.69 3.19
CA GLU A 91 14.44 3.60 2.25
C GLU A 91 13.74 2.33 2.73
N ALA A 92 12.97 1.72 1.83
CA ALA A 92 12.30 0.44 2.04
C ALA A 92 11.99 -0.20 0.68
N ASP A 93 11.85 -1.52 0.66
CA ASP A 93 11.38 -2.29 -0.50
C ASP A 93 9.97 -2.82 -0.19
N ILE A 94 8.98 -2.39 -0.97
CA ILE A 94 7.62 -2.92 -0.88
C ILE A 94 7.41 -3.93 -1.99
N ARG A 95 6.96 -5.12 -1.59
CA ARG A 95 6.62 -6.20 -2.49
C ARG A 95 5.21 -6.69 -2.24
N ILE A 96 4.45 -6.82 -3.31
CA ILE A 96 3.13 -7.43 -3.26
C ILE A 96 3.20 -8.72 -4.07
N HIS A 97 3.03 -9.84 -3.38
CA HIS A 97 3.10 -11.17 -3.97
C HIS A 97 1.70 -11.72 -4.17
N PHE A 98 1.48 -12.25 -5.37
CA PHE A 98 0.34 -13.07 -5.72
C PHE A 98 0.82 -14.46 -6.03
N SER A 99 0.37 -15.44 -5.26
CA SER A 99 0.73 -16.83 -5.53
C SER A 99 -0.50 -17.67 -5.80
N LYS A 100 -0.32 -18.59 -6.76
CA LYS A 100 -1.25 -19.63 -7.15
C LYS A 100 -0.42 -20.88 -7.42
N GLU A 101 -0.60 -21.93 -6.62
CA GLU A 101 0.09 -23.22 -6.81
C GLU A 101 1.60 -23.02 -7.06
N ASN A 102 2.05 -23.19 -8.31
CA ASN A 102 3.44 -23.06 -8.74
C ASN A 102 3.79 -21.70 -9.37
N ASP A 103 2.79 -20.86 -9.68
CA ASP A 103 2.99 -19.53 -10.23
C ASP A 103 3.02 -18.47 -9.13
N VAL A 104 4.06 -17.63 -9.15
CA VAL A 104 4.25 -16.48 -8.26
C VAL A 104 4.43 -15.24 -9.12
N TYR A 105 3.54 -14.28 -8.93
CA TYR A 105 3.67 -12.93 -9.46
C TYR A 105 4.09 -12.00 -8.33
N GLU A 106 4.99 -11.07 -8.62
CA GLU A 106 5.50 -10.14 -7.64
C GLU A 106 5.60 -8.75 -8.25
N THR A 107 5.07 -7.77 -7.54
CA THR A 107 5.28 -6.36 -7.84
C THR A 107 6.23 -5.78 -6.79
N GLU A 108 7.43 -5.37 -7.20
CA GLU A 108 8.45 -4.76 -6.35
C GLU A 108 8.47 -3.24 -6.59
N MET A 109 8.46 -2.45 -5.52
CA MET A 109 8.65 -1.01 -5.55
C MET A 109 9.65 -0.61 -4.48
N LYS A 110 10.77 -0.05 -4.92
CA LYS A 110 11.79 0.46 -3.99
C LYS A 110 11.54 1.93 -3.69
N PHE A 111 11.43 2.26 -2.42
CA PHE A 111 11.40 3.62 -1.92
C PHE A 111 12.83 4.07 -1.72
N SER A 112 13.24 5.11 -2.44
CA SER A 112 14.51 5.76 -2.19
C SER A 112 14.43 7.26 -2.44
N SER A 113 15.40 7.97 -1.86
CA SER A 113 15.58 9.41 -2.10
C SER A 113 16.02 9.77 -3.52
N LYS A 114 16.42 8.79 -4.35
CA LYS A 114 17.11 9.03 -5.64
C LYS A 114 16.30 8.60 -6.86
N ALA A 115 15.70 7.42 -6.83
CA ALA A 115 14.87 6.91 -7.91
C ALA A 115 14.03 5.72 -7.42
N ASN A 116 12.75 5.71 -7.81
CA ASN A 116 11.88 4.58 -7.55
C ASN A 116 11.70 3.81 -8.86
N LYS A 117 11.92 2.49 -8.80
CA LYS A 117 11.58 1.59 -9.90
C LYS A 117 10.44 0.70 -9.47
N LEU A 118 9.47 0.55 -10.36
CA LEU A 118 8.46 -0.48 -10.28
C LEU A 118 8.92 -1.66 -11.14
N ARG A 119 8.94 -2.85 -10.57
CA ARG A 119 9.24 -4.09 -11.28
C ARG A 119 8.11 -5.08 -11.10
N PHE A 120 7.87 -5.85 -12.16
CA PHE A 120 6.89 -6.93 -12.14
C PHE A 120 7.55 -8.23 -12.59
N TYR A 121 7.40 -9.24 -11.78
CA TYR A 121 7.99 -10.56 -11.99
C TYR A 121 6.90 -11.62 -12.12
N LYS A 122 7.20 -12.65 -12.91
CA LYS A 122 6.52 -13.95 -12.87
C LYS A 122 7.58 -15.03 -12.67
N ASN A 123 7.44 -15.84 -11.62
CA ASN A 123 8.37 -16.93 -11.29
C ASN A 123 9.83 -16.46 -11.30
N LYS A 124 10.10 -15.32 -10.65
CA LYS A 124 11.41 -14.64 -10.60
C LYS A 124 11.94 -14.11 -11.94
N THR A 125 11.20 -14.27 -13.03
CA THR A 125 11.53 -13.66 -14.32
C THR A 125 10.93 -12.26 -14.38
N LEU A 126 11.77 -11.25 -14.60
CA LEU A 126 11.34 -9.87 -14.78
C LEU A 126 10.55 -9.76 -16.09
N LEU A 127 9.29 -9.32 -15.99
CA LEU A 127 8.40 -9.11 -17.14
C LEU A 127 8.31 -7.64 -17.53
N LEU A 128 8.37 -6.74 -16.54
CA LEU A 128 8.26 -5.30 -16.75
C LEU A 128 9.12 -4.55 -15.73
N GLU A 129 9.79 -3.50 -16.17
CA GLU A 129 10.41 -2.49 -15.32
C GLU A 129 9.98 -1.11 -15.83
N LYS A 130 9.61 -0.21 -14.91
CA LYS A 130 9.25 1.18 -15.20
C LYS A 130 9.79 2.10 -14.10
N ASP A 131 10.05 3.35 -14.47
CA ASP A 131 10.25 4.40 -13.48
C ASP A 131 8.92 4.67 -12.77
N ALA A 132 8.98 4.76 -11.44
CA ALA A 132 7.84 5.02 -10.58
C ALA A 132 7.94 6.42 -9.97
N ALA A 133 6.79 6.97 -9.56
CA ALA A 133 6.79 8.20 -8.78
C ALA A 133 7.61 8.03 -7.50
N GLN A 134 8.29 9.10 -7.11
CA GLN A 134 9.01 9.13 -5.85
C GLN A 134 7.99 9.12 -4.69
N ILE A 135 8.14 8.11 -3.84
CA ILE A 135 7.41 7.96 -2.58
C ILE A 135 8.30 8.55 -1.50
N GLN A 136 7.79 9.57 -0.84
CA GLN A 136 8.47 10.25 0.24
C GLN A 136 8.07 9.62 1.58
N PRO A 137 8.99 9.59 2.56
CA PRO A 137 8.62 9.24 3.92
C PRO A 137 7.59 10.24 4.48
N ASP A 138 6.85 9.82 5.49
CA ASP A 138 5.87 10.64 6.22
C ASP A 138 4.70 11.16 5.37
N ILE A 139 4.47 10.56 4.20
CA ILE A 139 3.32 10.81 3.32
C ILE A 139 2.55 9.50 3.10
N PHE A 140 1.22 9.56 3.26
CA PHE A 140 0.34 8.45 2.88
C PHE A 140 0.12 8.42 1.37
N TYR A 141 0.32 7.25 0.79
CA TYR A 141 0.00 6.93 -0.59
C TYR A 141 -1.08 5.86 -0.64
N ASN A 142 -2.05 6.02 -1.54
CA ASN A 142 -3.12 5.05 -1.74
C ASN A 142 -2.68 3.95 -2.71
N PHE A 143 -2.55 2.73 -2.22
CA PHE A 143 -2.25 1.55 -3.02
C PHE A 143 -3.54 0.82 -3.33
N GLN A 144 -3.75 0.50 -4.61
CA GLN A 144 -4.92 -0.25 -5.04
C GLN A 144 -4.53 -1.34 -6.04
N LEU A 145 -5.01 -2.55 -5.75
CA LEU A 145 -4.81 -3.73 -6.56
C LEU A 145 -6.17 -4.21 -7.01
N ARG A 146 -6.36 -4.36 -8.31
CA ARG A 146 -7.66 -4.72 -8.88
C ARG A 146 -7.50 -5.83 -9.90
N ARG A 147 -8.38 -6.82 -9.86
CA ARG A 147 -8.55 -7.80 -10.92
C ARG A 147 -9.96 -7.70 -11.51
N LYS A 148 -10.04 -7.77 -12.83
CA LYS A 148 -11.28 -7.91 -13.58
C LYS A 148 -11.07 -8.91 -14.71
N GLY A 149 -11.71 -10.07 -14.63
CA GLY A 149 -11.45 -11.21 -15.48
C GLY A 149 -9.98 -11.65 -15.40
N LYS A 150 -9.29 -11.62 -16.54
CA LYS A 150 -7.87 -11.97 -16.66
C LYS A 150 -6.93 -10.77 -16.55
N THR A 151 -7.45 -9.58 -16.27
CA THR A 151 -6.61 -8.39 -16.23
C THR A 151 -6.41 -7.95 -14.79
N PHE A 152 -5.16 -7.67 -14.46
CA PHE A 152 -4.69 -7.21 -13.17
C PHE A 152 -4.14 -5.79 -13.30
N TRP A 153 -4.47 -4.94 -12.34
CA TRP A 153 -4.05 -3.56 -12.25
C TRP A 153 -3.41 -3.30 -10.90
N PHE A 154 -2.31 -2.54 -10.93
CA PHE A 154 -1.75 -1.90 -9.76
C PHE A 154 -1.79 -0.39 -9.97
N GLU A 155 -2.38 0.30 -9.00
CA GLU A 155 -2.58 1.74 -8.99
C GLU A 155 -1.95 2.30 -7.71
N VAL A 156 -1.25 3.43 -7.82
CA VAL A 156 -0.76 4.22 -6.69
C VAL A 156 -1.31 5.64 -6.86
N ASP A 157 -1.99 6.17 -5.84
CA ASP A 157 -2.72 7.44 -5.89
C ASP A 157 -3.64 7.56 -7.12
N ARG A 158 -4.33 6.46 -7.44
CA ARG A 158 -5.23 6.32 -8.61
C ARG A 158 -4.52 6.43 -9.97
N GLN A 159 -3.20 6.51 -10.00
CA GLN A 159 -2.42 6.41 -11.22
C GLN A 159 -2.12 4.94 -11.51
N GLU A 160 -2.52 4.45 -12.69
CA GLU A 160 -2.15 3.11 -13.15
C GLU A 160 -0.63 3.03 -13.30
N VAL A 161 0.00 2.20 -12.48
CA VAL A 161 1.44 1.95 -12.54
C VAL A 161 1.76 0.61 -13.22
N LEU A 162 0.85 -0.36 -13.08
CA LEU A 162 0.93 -1.67 -13.73
C LEU A 162 -0.42 -2.07 -14.34
N LYS A 163 -0.34 -2.68 -15.51
CA LYS A 163 -1.43 -3.48 -16.07
C LYS A 163 -0.84 -4.75 -16.69
N ALA A 164 -1.36 -5.90 -16.29
CA ALA A 164 -0.88 -7.20 -16.76
C ALA A 164 -2.04 -8.16 -16.97
N GLU A 165 -1.85 -9.15 -17.85
CA GLU A 165 -2.75 -10.29 -17.95
C GLU A 165 -2.30 -11.40 -17.00
N THR A 166 -3.26 -11.93 -16.24
CA THR A 166 -3.10 -13.01 -15.27
C THR A 166 -4.20 -14.05 -15.47
N ASP A 167 -4.01 -15.24 -14.90
CA ASP A 167 -5.08 -16.23 -14.88
C ASP A 167 -6.21 -15.78 -13.93
N ASN A 168 -7.46 -16.07 -14.30
CA ASN A 168 -8.63 -15.79 -13.47
C ASN A 168 -8.87 -16.92 -12.44
N LEU A 169 -7.88 -17.16 -11.58
CA LEU A 169 -7.89 -18.24 -10.58
C LEU A 169 -7.74 -17.71 -9.16
N PRO A 170 -8.14 -18.47 -8.12
CA PRO A 170 -7.90 -18.12 -6.72
C PRO A 170 -6.44 -17.74 -6.46
N VAL A 171 -6.19 -16.60 -5.80
CA VAL A 171 -4.83 -16.14 -5.44
C VAL A 171 -4.69 -15.88 -3.95
N ARG A 172 -3.51 -16.20 -3.42
CA ARG A 172 -3.05 -15.70 -2.11
C ARG A 172 -2.37 -14.35 -2.30
N VAL A 173 -2.56 -13.44 -1.33
CA VAL A 173 -1.94 -12.11 -1.35
C VAL A 173 -1.03 -11.95 -0.13
N LEU A 174 0.20 -11.50 -0.36
CA LEU A 174 1.17 -11.14 0.66
C LEU A 174 1.68 -9.73 0.37
N LEU A 175 1.67 -8.87 1.38
CA LEU A 175 2.40 -7.60 1.36
C LEU A 175 3.67 -7.78 2.21
N SER A 176 4.82 -7.61 1.58
CA SER A 176 6.13 -7.65 2.24
C SER A 176 6.75 -6.26 2.17
N ILE A 177 7.32 -5.80 3.27
CA ILE A 177 8.04 -4.54 3.36
C ILE A 177 9.38 -4.87 4.00
N THR A 178 10.47 -4.43 3.40
CA THR A 178 11.82 -4.74 3.85
C THR A 178 12.68 -3.48 3.95
N GLY A 179 13.27 -3.22 5.12
CA GLY A 179 14.21 -2.13 5.34
C GLY A 179 15.60 -2.40 4.77
N GLN A 180 16.55 -1.52 5.08
CA GLN A 180 17.97 -1.79 4.90
C GLN A 180 18.54 -2.45 6.18
N PRO A 181 19.67 -3.18 6.11
CA PRO A 181 20.23 -3.90 7.26
C PRO A 181 20.39 -3.06 8.54
N ASP A 182 20.79 -1.79 8.39
CA ASP A 182 20.96 -0.83 9.50
C ASP A 182 19.79 0.15 9.65
N ASN A 183 18.80 0.09 8.74
CA ASN A 183 17.61 0.94 8.74
C ASN A 183 16.37 0.05 8.55
N PRO A 184 15.93 -0.67 9.61
CA PRO A 184 14.74 -1.52 9.56
C PRO A 184 13.52 -0.72 9.09
N ALA A 185 12.67 -1.29 8.25
CA ALA A 185 11.49 -0.57 7.77
C ALA A 185 10.51 -0.32 8.92
N ALA A 186 9.87 0.83 8.87
CA ALA A 186 8.75 1.19 9.73
C ALA A 186 7.67 1.80 8.85
N VAL A 187 6.42 1.36 9.03
CA VAL A 187 5.30 1.83 8.24
C VAL A 187 4.06 2.02 9.10
N GLU A 188 3.17 2.86 8.61
CA GLU A 188 1.81 3.00 9.11
C GLU A 188 0.82 2.67 7.98
N ILE A 189 -0.14 1.79 8.27
CA ILE A 189 -1.15 1.31 7.33
C ILE A 189 -2.53 1.71 7.84
N MET A 190 -3.36 2.26 6.97
CA MET A 190 -4.75 2.59 7.29
C MET A 190 -5.70 2.34 6.12
N ASP A 191 -6.99 2.43 6.42
CA ASP A 191 -8.08 2.35 5.44
C ASP A 191 -8.00 1.12 4.53
N TRP A 192 -7.50 -0.01 5.06
CA TRP A 192 -7.44 -1.27 4.33
C TRP A 192 -8.85 -1.77 4.00
N ASP A 193 -9.09 -2.09 2.73
CA ASP A 193 -10.37 -2.61 2.24
C ASP A 193 -10.16 -3.75 1.24
N VAL A 194 -11.04 -4.75 1.31
CA VAL A 194 -11.07 -5.87 0.36
C VAL A 194 -12.49 -6.05 -0.17
N GLN A 195 -12.65 -5.97 -1.48
CA GLN A 195 -13.90 -6.18 -2.20
C GLN A 195 -13.70 -7.36 -3.15
N ASN A 196 -14.60 -8.33 -3.10
CA ASN A 196 -14.56 -9.56 -3.88
C ASN A 196 -16.00 -9.88 -4.28
#